data_AF-A0A832Y0D2-F1
#
_entry.id   AF-A0A832Y0D2-F1
#
_cell.length_a   1.000
_cell.length_b   1.000
_cell.length_c   1.000
_cell.angle_alpha   90.00
_cell.angle_beta   90.00
_cell.angle_gamma   90.00
#
_symmetry.space_group_name_H-M   'P 1'
#
loop_
_entity.id
_entity.type
_entity.pdbx_description
1 polymer ?
#
loop_
_entity_poly.entity_id
_entity_poly.type
_entity_poly.pdbx_seq_one_letter_code
_entity_poly.pdbx_strand_id
1 'polypeptide(L)'
;MTSLLYDCSQKILRPVLICVVVIVTTEMVHLIRSRLFIGLIAFTCTEIFAGSSAGPRLYTTWTFLVTFWLYFAHLFFFASLAYYTQRTSLRSLYLWGCLFGLYESWVTKVIWFGYPGEIALNYPEGCSMGGIYGFCINESLGMVFFWHPIFGFLFPITIASMFEPRLRISFQGLSWFKAETFTDRFMVFYIVLAAGSIMGMNSGSLTMVLVTWIPILLGLWLGYRYLVPKWYQMEEPLQLLVLERKGFIIATAYLITLYVSFYFFIIPYHQTAEPPDGMGLDEALFPGIHQLIITILAYLLISGLLYYRGGIAPEPNLDSVMVEEGNMLGMLQTIIVLSMIMGSIAIVPLIIVSFVLIPVIGGLLFLRHGFYWK
;
A
#
# COMPACT_ATOMS: atom_id res chain seq x y z
N MET A 1 47.21 36.38 -27.48
CA MET A 1 46.56 36.30 -26.15
C MET A 1 45.20 35.60 -26.17
N THR A 2 44.54 35.46 -27.33
CA THR A 2 43.21 34.84 -27.49
C THR A 2 43.19 33.30 -27.59
N SER A 3 44.30 32.64 -27.97
CA SER A 3 44.34 31.17 -28.09
C SER A 3 44.58 30.43 -26.77
N LEU A 4 45.24 31.05 -25.79
CA LEU A 4 45.51 30.47 -24.47
C LEU A 4 44.28 30.46 -23.54
N LEU A 5 43.36 31.41 -23.72
CA LEU A 5 42.10 31.45 -22.95
C LEU A 5 41.08 30.39 -23.42
N TYR A 6 41.11 30.02 -24.71
CA TYR A 6 40.20 29.02 -25.27
C TYR A 6 40.58 27.59 -24.86
N ASP A 7 41.88 27.28 -24.81
CA ASP A 7 42.39 25.96 -24.40
C ASP A 7 42.26 25.72 -22.88
N CYS A 8 42.36 26.79 -22.08
CA CYS A 8 42.12 26.71 -20.62
C CYS A 8 40.64 26.47 -20.29
N SER A 9 39.72 27.09 -21.05
CA SER A 9 38.28 26.90 -20.93
C SER A 9 37.85 25.46 -21.21
N GLN A 10 38.32 24.84 -22.30
CA GLN A 10 37.94 23.46 -22.64
C GLN A 10 38.53 22.40 -21.71
N LYS A 11 39.75 22.60 -21.20
CA LYS A 11 40.37 21.66 -20.24
C LYS A 11 39.71 21.67 -18.86
N ILE A 12 39.02 22.76 -18.49
CA ILE A 12 38.24 22.84 -17.25
C ILE A 12 36.78 22.41 -17.49
N LEU A 13 36.16 22.83 -18.61
CA LEU A 13 34.77 22.47 -18.91
C LEU A 13 34.56 20.97 -19.06
N ARG A 14 35.50 20.24 -19.66
CA ARG A 14 35.33 18.80 -19.93
C ARG A 14 35.32 17.95 -18.65
N PRO A 15 36.27 18.09 -17.71
CA PRO A 15 36.20 17.39 -16.42
C PRO A 15 35.05 17.89 -15.54
N VAL A 16 34.69 19.17 -15.59
CA VAL A 16 33.51 19.69 -14.87
C VAL A 16 32.22 19.08 -15.43
N LEU A 17 32.05 19.01 -16.75
CA LEU A 17 30.89 18.42 -17.39
C LEU A 17 30.82 16.89 -17.14
N ILE A 18 31.95 16.19 -17.17
CA ILE A 18 32.01 14.76 -16.83
C ILE A 18 31.68 14.53 -15.35
N CYS A 19 32.24 15.33 -14.43
CA CYS A 19 31.88 15.27 -13.01
C CYS A 19 30.40 15.56 -12.81
N VAL A 20 29.84 16.61 -13.42
CA VAL A 20 28.42 16.96 -13.31
C VAL A 20 27.53 15.85 -13.87
N VAL A 21 27.85 15.28 -15.02
CA VAL A 21 27.09 14.15 -15.61
C VAL A 21 27.20 12.89 -14.75
N VAL A 22 28.39 12.57 -14.22
CA VAL A 22 28.59 11.42 -13.33
C VAL A 22 27.85 11.62 -12.01
N ILE A 23 27.90 12.80 -11.41
CA ILE A 23 27.18 13.13 -10.17
C ILE A 23 25.67 13.02 -10.40
N VAL A 24 25.14 13.68 -11.43
CA VAL A 24 23.70 13.65 -11.78
C VAL A 24 23.22 12.22 -12.06
N THR A 25 24.02 11.40 -12.74
CA THR A 25 23.64 9.99 -12.98
C THR A 25 23.69 9.16 -11.71
N THR A 26 24.64 9.39 -10.81
CA THR A 26 24.70 8.67 -9.52
C THR A 26 23.55 9.04 -8.57
N GLU A 27 23.15 10.31 -8.53
CA GLU A 27 22.02 10.77 -7.72
C GLU A 27 20.69 10.25 -8.27
N MET A 28 20.48 10.32 -9.58
CA MET A 28 19.30 9.74 -10.24
C MET A 28 19.18 8.23 -9.97
N VAL A 29 20.27 7.49 -10.08
CA VAL A 29 20.28 6.04 -9.79
C VAL A 29 19.96 5.78 -8.32
N HIS A 30 20.48 6.58 -7.39
CA HIS A 30 20.19 6.45 -5.97
C HIS A 30 18.72 6.78 -5.65
N LEU A 31 18.16 7.83 -6.26
CA LEU A 31 16.75 8.18 -6.12
C LEU A 31 15.85 7.04 -6.63
N ILE A 32 16.13 6.49 -7.81
CA ILE A 32 15.35 5.36 -8.37
C ILE A 32 15.41 4.15 -7.42
N ARG A 33 16.61 3.78 -6.94
CA ARG A 33 16.76 2.67 -5.99
C ARG A 33 16.02 2.93 -4.67
N SER A 34 16.06 4.16 -4.18
CA SER A 34 15.35 4.58 -2.97
C SER A 34 13.85 4.48 -3.14
N ARG A 35 13.31 4.88 -4.30
CA ARG A 35 11.90 4.71 -4.64
C ARG A 35 11.51 3.24 -4.74
N LEU A 36 12.34 2.39 -5.35
CA LEU A 36 12.10 0.95 -5.39
C LEU A 36 12.07 0.33 -3.99
N PHE A 37 12.93 0.78 -3.08
CA PHE A 37 12.91 0.37 -1.68
C PHE A 37 11.64 0.84 -0.95
N ILE A 38 11.19 2.07 -1.17
CA ILE A 38 9.89 2.54 -0.65
C ILE A 38 8.74 1.71 -1.23
N GLY A 39 8.82 1.32 -2.50
CA GLY A 39 7.92 0.36 -3.12
C GLY A 39 7.93 -1.01 -2.44
N LEU A 40 9.10 -1.51 -2.04
CA LEU A 40 9.22 -2.77 -1.31
C LEU A 40 8.58 -2.67 0.08
N ILE A 41 8.71 -1.52 0.75
CA ILE A 41 8.00 -1.25 2.00
C ILE A 41 6.49 -1.29 1.76
N ALA A 42 5.99 -0.59 0.74
CA ALA A 42 4.57 -0.58 0.37
C ALA A 42 4.03 -1.98 0.06
N PHE A 43 4.75 -2.73 -0.77
CA PHE A 43 4.45 -4.12 -1.10
C PHE A 43 4.44 -5.00 0.16
N THR A 44 5.43 -4.85 1.04
CA THR A 44 5.49 -5.63 2.29
C THR A 44 4.27 -5.34 3.17
N CYS A 45 3.97 -4.07 3.40
CA CYS A 45 2.85 -3.68 4.24
C CYS A 45 1.52 -4.16 3.68
N THR A 46 1.30 -4.03 2.37
CA THR A 46 -0.02 -4.27 1.77
C THR A 46 -0.25 -5.73 1.41
N GLU A 47 0.76 -6.39 0.83
CA GLU A 47 0.64 -7.72 0.24
C GLU A 47 1.15 -8.82 1.19
N ILE A 48 2.30 -8.59 1.80
CA ILE A 48 2.93 -9.59 2.67
C ILE A 48 2.20 -9.67 4.00
N PHE A 49 1.83 -8.54 4.62
CA PHE A 49 1.04 -8.61 5.86
C PHE A 49 -0.35 -9.25 5.63
N ALA A 50 -0.87 -9.19 4.41
CA ALA A 50 -2.13 -9.85 4.04
C ALA A 50 -1.94 -11.35 3.79
N GLY A 51 -0.69 -11.81 3.67
CA GLY A 51 -0.33 -13.15 3.23
C GLY A 51 -0.82 -13.50 1.83
N SER A 52 -1.25 -12.52 1.02
CA SER A 52 -1.75 -12.72 -0.34
C SER A 52 -0.66 -13.28 -1.28
N SER A 53 0.58 -12.85 -1.07
CA SER A 53 1.77 -13.38 -1.74
C SER A 53 2.69 -14.18 -0.80
N ALA A 54 2.14 -14.84 0.23
CA ALA A 54 2.95 -15.65 1.14
C ALA A 54 3.35 -17.01 0.56
N GLY A 55 4.48 -17.52 1.04
CA GLY A 55 5.01 -18.84 0.74
C GLY A 55 5.43 -18.95 -0.73
N PRO A 56 5.00 -20.01 -1.45
CA PRO A 56 5.36 -20.20 -2.86
C PRO A 56 4.83 -19.08 -3.76
N ARG A 57 3.72 -18.42 -3.38
CA ARG A 57 3.12 -17.31 -4.13
C ARG A 57 4.08 -16.12 -4.27
N LEU A 58 4.98 -15.92 -3.31
CA LEU A 58 6.00 -14.87 -3.37
C LEU A 58 6.87 -14.99 -4.62
N TYR A 59 7.20 -16.22 -5.03
CA TYR A 59 8.16 -16.50 -6.10
C TYR A 59 7.54 -16.59 -7.49
N THR A 60 6.25 -16.29 -7.60
CA THR A 60 5.60 -16.24 -8.91
C THR A 60 6.03 -14.98 -9.67
N THR A 61 6.11 -15.08 -10.99
CA THR A 61 6.40 -13.94 -11.86
C THR A 61 5.37 -12.82 -11.66
N TRP A 62 4.12 -13.18 -11.37
CA TRP A 62 3.03 -12.23 -11.10
C TRP A 62 3.35 -11.30 -9.93
N THR A 63 3.85 -11.85 -8.83
CA THR A 63 4.13 -11.07 -7.61
C THR A 63 5.10 -9.92 -7.85
N PHE A 64 6.16 -10.15 -8.62
CA PHE A 64 7.18 -9.12 -8.86
C PHE A 64 6.94 -8.27 -10.12
N LEU A 65 6.29 -8.80 -11.15
CA LEU A 65 6.02 -8.05 -12.38
C LEU A 65 4.70 -7.28 -12.35
N VAL A 66 3.75 -7.69 -11.52
CA VAL A 66 2.44 -7.06 -11.43
C VAL A 66 2.22 -6.49 -10.03
N THR A 67 2.17 -7.35 -9.02
CA THR A 67 1.70 -6.96 -7.68
C THR A 67 2.62 -5.91 -7.04
N PHE A 68 3.93 -6.10 -7.11
CA PHE A 68 4.90 -5.09 -6.65
C PHE A 68 4.69 -3.73 -7.33
N TRP A 69 4.61 -3.73 -8.67
CA TRP A 69 4.48 -2.50 -9.46
C TRP A 69 3.11 -1.83 -9.30
N LEU A 70 2.07 -2.61 -9.03
CA LEU A 70 0.74 -2.13 -8.65
C LEU A 70 0.85 -1.27 -7.38
N TYR A 71 1.35 -1.83 -6.28
CA TYR A 71 1.46 -1.10 -5.01
C TYR A 71 2.46 0.07 -5.09
N PHE A 72 3.58 -0.11 -5.80
CA PHE A 72 4.52 0.97 -6.10
C PHE A 72 3.80 2.14 -6.78
N ALA A 73 3.15 1.90 -7.92
CA ALA A 73 2.54 2.97 -8.71
C ALA A 73 1.44 3.69 -7.94
N HIS A 74 0.59 2.96 -7.20
CA HIS A 74 -0.47 3.55 -6.38
C HIS A 74 0.08 4.45 -5.28
N LEU A 75 1.06 3.97 -4.50
CA LEU A 75 1.67 4.76 -3.43
C LEU A 75 2.20 6.09 -3.97
N PHE A 76 3.03 6.04 -5.01
CA PHE A 76 3.65 7.23 -5.59
C PHE A 76 2.63 8.17 -6.27
N PHE A 77 1.62 7.61 -6.95
CA PHE A 77 0.56 8.38 -7.57
C PHE A 77 -0.25 9.16 -6.53
N PHE A 78 -0.75 8.48 -5.50
CA PHE A 78 -1.57 9.11 -4.47
C PHE A 78 -0.77 10.03 -3.54
N ALA A 79 0.50 9.72 -3.23
CA ALA A 79 1.37 10.61 -2.47
C ALA A 79 1.63 11.92 -3.24
N SER A 80 1.86 11.81 -4.56
CA SER A 80 2.02 12.98 -5.43
C SER A 80 0.74 13.81 -5.50
N LEU A 81 -0.43 13.17 -5.66
CA LEU A 81 -1.72 13.88 -5.65
C LEU A 81 -1.98 14.56 -4.32
N ALA A 82 -1.74 13.89 -3.19
CA ALA A 82 -1.89 14.47 -1.87
C ALA A 82 -1.04 15.73 -1.71
N TYR A 83 0.22 15.67 -2.14
CA TYR A 83 1.14 16.81 -2.13
C TYR A 83 0.65 17.94 -3.05
N TYR A 84 0.37 17.67 -4.32
CA TYR A 84 -0.01 18.73 -5.28
C TYR A 84 -1.35 19.37 -4.97
N THR A 85 -2.28 18.63 -4.36
CA THR A 85 -3.59 19.16 -3.93
C THR A 85 -3.56 19.78 -2.54
N GLN A 86 -2.41 19.73 -1.84
CA GLN A 86 -2.23 20.21 -0.47
C GLN A 86 -3.22 19.53 0.51
N ARG A 87 -3.57 18.27 0.24
CA ARG A 87 -4.47 17.44 1.07
C ARG A 87 -3.65 16.37 1.75
N THR A 88 -2.85 16.78 2.73
CA THR A 88 -1.84 15.94 3.37
C THR A 88 -2.07 15.70 4.86
N SER A 89 -3.13 16.25 5.45
CA SER A 89 -3.55 15.89 6.81
C SER A 89 -3.82 14.39 6.94
N LEU A 90 -3.67 13.81 8.14
CA LEU A 90 -3.98 12.39 8.41
C LEU A 90 -5.33 11.96 7.82
N ARG A 91 -6.35 12.80 8.00
CA ARG A 91 -7.68 12.61 7.42
C ARG A 91 -7.62 12.46 5.89
N SER A 92 -6.92 13.39 5.25
CA SER A 92 -6.78 13.40 3.79
C SER A 92 -6.00 12.19 3.32
N LEU A 93 -4.89 11.86 3.98
CA LEU A 93 -4.08 10.68 3.63
C LEU A 93 -4.88 9.38 3.81
N TYR A 94 -5.68 9.26 4.87
CA TYR A 94 -6.59 8.14 5.02
C TYR A 94 -7.59 8.05 3.85
N LEU A 95 -8.21 9.16 3.44
CA LEU A 95 -9.15 9.16 2.31
C LEU A 95 -8.47 8.91 0.96
N TRP A 96 -7.23 9.38 0.75
CA TRP A 96 -6.41 8.98 -0.41
C TRP A 96 -6.15 7.47 -0.40
N GLY A 97 -5.89 6.91 0.77
CA GLY A 97 -5.79 5.48 0.98
C GLY A 97 -7.10 4.72 0.71
N CYS A 98 -8.27 5.32 0.96
CA CYS A 98 -9.55 4.74 0.55
C CYS A 98 -9.74 4.76 -0.97
N LEU A 99 -9.34 5.84 -1.65
CA LEU A 99 -9.34 5.90 -3.11
C LEU A 99 -8.38 4.88 -3.72
N PHE A 100 -7.23 4.67 -3.06
CA PHE A 100 -6.37 3.55 -3.37
C PHE A 100 -7.17 2.25 -3.23
N GLY A 101 -7.68 1.91 -2.05
CA GLY A 101 -8.37 0.64 -1.82
C GLY A 101 -9.54 0.32 -2.77
N LEU A 102 -10.18 1.32 -3.38
CA LEU A 102 -11.18 1.09 -4.43
C LEU A 102 -10.63 0.41 -5.70
N TYR A 103 -9.30 0.31 -5.88
CA TYR A 103 -8.71 -0.52 -6.95
C TYR A 103 -9.20 -1.98 -6.89
N GLU A 104 -9.56 -2.46 -5.70
CA GLU A 104 -10.12 -3.80 -5.47
C GLU A 104 -11.46 -4.05 -6.21
N SER A 105 -12.10 -2.99 -6.70
CA SER A 105 -13.25 -3.13 -7.61
C SER A 105 -12.80 -3.46 -9.03
N TRP A 106 -11.91 -2.67 -9.62
CA TRP A 106 -11.57 -2.76 -11.03
C TRP A 106 -10.54 -3.86 -11.35
N VAL A 107 -9.57 -4.04 -10.46
CA VAL A 107 -8.38 -4.85 -10.69
C VAL A 107 -8.60 -6.29 -10.24
N THR A 108 -8.90 -6.49 -8.95
CA THR A 108 -9.06 -7.82 -8.33
C THR A 108 -10.52 -8.27 -8.29
N LYS A 109 -11.46 -7.32 -8.34
CA LYS A 109 -12.92 -7.51 -8.25
C LYS A 109 -13.40 -8.14 -6.94
N VAL A 110 -12.55 -8.12 -5.90
CA VAL A 110 -12.83 -8.74 -4.60
C VAL A 110 -14.04 -8.12 -3.92
N ILE A 111 -14.24 -6.82 -4.06
CA ILE A 111 -15.39 -6.16 -3.41
C ILE A 111 -16.73 -6.39 -4.13
N TRP A 112 -16.68 -6.91 -5.37
CA TRP A 112 -17.87 -7.25 -6.15
C TRP A 112 -18.26 -8.72 -5.98
N PHE A 113 -17.28 -9.62 -5.94
CA PHE A 113 -17.54 -11.07 -5.98
C PHE A 113 -17.02 -11.85 -4.77
N GLY A 114 -16.09 -11.30 -3.97
CA GLY A 114 -15.50 -11.99 -2.82
C GLY A 114 -14.03 -12.37 -3.07
N TYR A 115 -13.40 -12.98 -2.06
CA TYR A 115 -12.00 -13.43 -2.18
C TYR A 115 -11.89 -14.70 -3.02
N PRO A 116 -11.00 -14.79 -4.02
CA PRO A 116 -10.93 -15.96 -4.92
C PRO A 116 -10.80 -17.31 -4.17
N GLY A 117 -11.65 -18.29 -4.52
CA GLY A 117 -11.74 -19.62 -3.90
C GLY A 117 -12.98 -20.41 -4.34
N GLU A 118 -13.08 -21.69 -3.97
CA GLU A 118 -14.09 -22.64 -4.47
C GLU A 118 -15.56 -22.23 -4.22
N ILE A 119 -15.82 -21.49 -3.14
CA ILE A 119 -17.16 -21.00 -2.76
C ILE A 119 -17.38 -19.53 -3.15
N ALA A 120 -16.32 -18.86 -3.59
CA ALA A 120 -16.24 -17.40 -3.62
C ALA A 120 -16.82 -16.74 -4.87
N LEU A 121 -17.38 -17.52 -5.78
CA LEU A 121 -17.81 -17.02 -7.09
C LEU A 121 -19.33 -17.01 -7.24
N ASN A 122 -20.05 -17.52 -6.23
CA ASN A 122 -21.51 -17.52 -6.17
C ASN A 122 -21.96 -16.29 -5.37
N TYR A 123 -22.03 -15.11 -5.98
CA TYR A 123 -22.62 -13.96 -5.27
C TYR A 123 -24.09 -14.26 -4.90
N PRO A 124 -24.56 -14.01 -3.66
CA PRO A 124 -23.85 -13.38 -2.54
C PRO A 124 -23.13 -14.36 -1.59
N GLU A 125 -23.26 -15.67 -1.79
CA GLU A 125 -22.67 -16.74 -0.97
C GLU A 125 -21.13 -16.70 -0.91
N GLY A 126 -20.49 -16.21 -1.97
CA GLY A 126 -19.04 -16.01 -2.03
C GLY A 126 -18.50 -14.83 -1.22
N CYS A 127 -19.39 -13.96 -0.73
CA CYS A 127 -19.02 -12.86 0.15
C CYS A 127 -19.00 -13.33 1.62
N SER A 128 -17.95 -12.98 2.38
CA SER A 128 -17.73 -13.50 3.74
C SER A 128 -18.85 -13.19 4.75
N MET A 129 -19.68 -12.18 4.49
CA MET A 129 -20.89 -11.86 5.29
C MET A 129 -22.10 -11.56 4.39
N GLY A 130 -22.15 -12.18 3.22
CA GLY A 130 -23.14 -11.87 2.20
C GLY A 130 -22.86 -10.56 1.47
N GLY A 131 -23.68 -10.30 0.45
CA GLY A 131 -23.57 -9.12 -0.39
C GLY A 131 -24.88 -8.37 -0.51
N ILE A 132 -24.78 -7.06 -0.71
CA ILE A 132 -25.93 -6.18 -0.97
C ILE A 132 -25.67 -5.42 -2.28
N TYR A 133 -26.63 -5.43 -3.20
CA TYR A 133 -26.55 -4.75 -4.51
C TYR A 133 -25.30 -5.07 -5.34
N GLY A 134 -24.78 -6.30 -5.23
CA GLY A 134 -23.57 -6.75 -5.92
C GLY A 134 -22.27 -6.36 -5.19
N PHE A 135 -22.33 -5.91 -3.94
CA PHE A 135 -21.12 -5.66 -3.16
C PHE A 135 -21.00 -6.63 -2.01
N CYS A 136 -19.82 -7.23 -1.89
CA CYS A 136 -19.42 -7.94 -0.71
C CYS A 136 -19.05 -6.92 0.38
N ILE A 137 -19.95 -6.73 1.35
CA ILE A 137 -19.87 -5.63 2.32
C ILE A 137 -18.62 -5.78 3.20
N ASN A 138 -18.34 -7.00 3.64
CA ASN A 138 -17.23 -7.30 4.52
C ASN A 138 -15.88 -6.94 3.88
N GLU A 139 -15.72 -7.38 2.62
CA GLU A 139 -14.59 -7.13 1.75
C GLU A 139 -14.46 -5.64 1.44
N SER A 140 -15.59 -4.95 1.20
CA SER A 140 -15.59 -3.51 0.96
C SER A 140 -15.12 -2.74 2.19
N LEU A 141 -15.72 -2.98 3.35
CA LEU A 141 -15.37 -2.30 4.60
C LEU A 141 -13.94 -2.65 5.04
N GLY A 142 -13.53 -3.90 4.85
CA GLY A 142 -12.20 -4.37 5.22
C GLY A 142 -11.10 -3.88 4.29
N MET A 143 -11.26 -4.04 2.97
CA MET A 143 -10.20 -3.70 2.02
C MET A 143 -10.14 -2.19 1.75
N VAL A 144 -11.30 -1.56 1.51
CA VAL A 144 -11.36 -0.14 1.09
C VAL A 144 -11.21 0.81 2.27
N PHE A 145 -11.73 0.46 3.46
CA PHE A 145 -11.74 1.38 4.60
C PHE A 145 -10.79 0.99 5.74
N PHE A 146 -10.15 -0.17 5.70
CA PHE A 146 -9.16 -0.56 6.69
C PHE A 146 -7.82 -0.92 6.07
N TRP A 147 -7.76 -1.99 5.29
CA TRP A 147 -6.51 -2.60 4.85
C TRP A 147 -5.66 -1.66 3.98
N HIS A 148 -6.20 -1.20 2.85
CA HIS A 148 -5.45 -0.35 1.93
C HIS A 148 -5.21 1.07 2.45
N PRO A 149 -6.15 1.73 3.15
CA PRO A 149 -5.85 3.01 3.76
C PRO A 149 -4.69 2.95 4.75
N ILE A 150 -4.66 1.91 5.59
CA ILE A 150 -3.64 1.77 6.62
C ILE A 150 -2.35 1.24 5.99
N PHE A 151 -2.37 0.01 5.46
CA PHE A 151 -1.17 -0.71 5.03
C PHE A 151 -0.71 -0.35 3.62
N GLY A 152 -1.65 0.03 2.73
CA GLY A 152 -1.36 0.48 1.37
C GLY A 152 -0.74 1.87 1.31
N PHE A 153 -1.16 2.76 2.22
CA PHE A 153 -0.85 4.18 2.08
C PHE A 153 -0.25 4.83 3.33
N LEU A 154 -0.93 4.79 4.48
CA LEU A 154 -0.47 5.47 5.69
C LEU A 154 0.84 4.88 6.24
N PHE A 155 0.91 3.56 6.39
CA PHE A 155 2.05 2.84 6.97
C PHE A 155 3.33 3.05 6.13
N PRO A 156 3.31 2.86 4.80
CA PRO A 156 4.51 3.05 3.98
C PRO A 156 5.01 4.49 3.99
N ILE A 157 4.11 5.48 3.93
CA ILE A 157 4.49 6.91 4.05
C ILE A 157 5.09 7.20 5.42
N THR A 158 4.59 6.56 6.48
CA THR A 158 5.13 6.73 7.84
C THR A 158 6.54 6.20 7.93
N ILE A 159 6.78 4.98 7.47
CA ILE A 159 8.11 4.36 7.49
C ILE A 159 9.10 5.22 6.69
N ALA A 160 8.71 5.69 5.49
CA ALA A 160 9.56 6.59 4.70
C ALA A 160 9.85 7.90 5.45
N SER A 161 8.83 8.49 6.09
CA SER A 161 8.95 9.73 6.86
C SER A 161 9.69 9.57 8.19
N MET A 162 9.94 8.34 8.64
CA MET A 162 10.79 8.05 9.78
C MET A 162 12.26 7.98 9.39
N PHE A 163 12.54 7.31 8.28
CA PHE A 163 13.88 7.27 7.72
C PHE A 163 14.34 8.62 7.18
N GLU A 164 13.42 9.48 6.73
CA GLU A 164 13.69 10.87 6.35
C GLU A 164 12.65 11.83 6.96
N PRO A 165 12.92 12.37 8.16
CA PRO A 165 11.99 13.23 8.90
C PRO A 165 11.56 14.49 8.16
N ARG A 166 12.37 15.01 7.21
CA ARG A 166 11.99 16.20 6.41
C ARG A 166 10.75 15.95 5.55
N LEU A 167 10.45 14.69 5.19
CA LEU A 167 9.22 14.32 4.50
C LEU A 167 7.96 14.62 5.32
N ARG A 168 8.07 14.60 6.66
CA ARG A 168 6.95 14.89 7.53
C ARG A 168 6.40 16.27 7.27
N ILE A 169 7.24 17.27 6.97
CA ILE A 169 6.80 18.64 6.65
C ILE A 169 5.66 18.63 5.64
N SER A 170 5.70 17.74 4.64
CA SER A 170 4.67 17.64 3.62
C SER A 170 3.56 16.63 3.95
N PHE A 171 3.85 15.56 4.69
CA PHE A 171 2.91 14.48 5.01
C PHE A 171 2.63 14.38 6.53
N GLN A 172 2.31 15.49 7.18
CA GLN A 172 2.13 15.53 8.65
C GLN A 172 0.80 14.84 9.02
N GLY A 173 0.80 14.05 10.10
CA GLY A 173 -0.39 13.27 10.51
C GLY A 173 -0.09 11.85 10.98
N LEU A 174 1.16 11.44 10.94
CA LEU A 174 1.55 10.06 11.26
C LEU A 174 1.81 9.83 12.76
N SER A 175 1.30 10.73 13.61
CA SER A 175 1.43 10.69 15.08
C SER A 175 0.66 9.54 15.75
N TRP A 176 -0.16 8.80 15.01
CA TRP A 176 -0.95 7.69 15.55
C TRP A 176 -0.09 6.51 16.08
N PHE A 177 1.18 6.44 15.71
CA PHE A 177 2.16 5.50 16.30
C PHE A 177 2.62 5.86 17.71
N LYS A 178 2.42 7.11 18.14
CA LYS A 178 2.80 7.52 19.49
C LYS A 178 1.98 6.81 20.56
N ALA A 179 0.81 6.28 20.18
CA ALA A 179 -0.04 5.49 21.07
C ALA A 179 -0.33 6.23 22.39
N GLU A 180 -0.51 7.56 22.32
CA GLU A 180 -0.67 8.40 23.51
C GLU A 180 -2.03 8.11 24.18
N THR A 181 -3.08 8.03 23.36
CA THR A 181 -4.43 7.72 23.83
C THR A 181 -4.67 6.21 23.90
N PHE A 182 -5.70 5.81 24.66
CA PHE A 182 -6.16 4.42 24.68
C PHE A 182 -6.57 3.94 23.28
N THR A 183 -7.25 4.81 22.52
CA THR A 183 -7.67 4.51 21.14
C THR A 183 -6.47 4.27 20.23
N ASP A 184 -5.42 5.08 20.34
CA ASP A 184 -4.23 4.91 19.51
C ASP A 184 -3.46 3.63 19.89
N ARG A 185 -3.33 3.33 21.20
CA ARG A 185 -2.79 2.05 21.68
C ARG A 185 -3.57 0.85 21.16
N PHE A 186 -4.88 0.92 21.23
CA PHE A 186 -5.76 -0.12 20.72
C PHE A 186 -5.58 -0.30 19.20
N MET A 187 -5.51 0.78 18.43
CA MET A 187 -5.30 0.73 16.99
C MET A 187 -3.94 0.12 16.63
N VAL A 188 -2.86 0.54 17.30
CA VAL A 188 -1.52 -0.02 17.09
C VAL A 188 -1.50 -1.52 17.44
N PHE A 189 -2.06 -1.89 18.59
CA PHE A 189 -2.21 -3.29 18.99
C PHE A 189 -2.99 -4.09 17.94
N TYR A 190 -4.13 -3.57 17.49
CA TYR A 190 -4.99 -4.25 16.54
C TYR A 190 -4.34 -4.41 15.17
N ILE A 191 -3.59 -3.41 14.70
CA ILE A 191 -2.83 -3.46 13.45
C ILE A 191 -1.74 -4.52 13.50
N VAL A 192 -0.99 -4.60 14.60
CA VAL A 192 0.01 -5.66 14.82
C VAL A 192 -0.66 -7.03 14.87
N LEU A 193 -1.78 -7.14 15.59
CA LEU A 193 -2.56 -8.35 15.72
C LEU A 193 -3.06 -8.84 14.36
N ALA A 194 -3.67 -7.96 13.57
CA ALA A 194 -4.23 -8.28 12.26
C ALA A 194 -3.12 -8.67 11.27
N ALA A 195 -2.07 -7.86 11.14
CA ALA A 195 -0.96 -8.12 10.22
C ALA A 195 -0.23 -9.43 10.53
N GLY A 196 0.13 -9.66 11.80
CA GLY A 196 0.83 -10.88 12.19
C GLY A 196 -0.06 -12.11 12.04
N SER A 197 -1.32 -12.02 12.46
CA SER A 197 -2.23 -13.16 12.40
C SER A 197 -2.56 -13.55 10.95
N ILE A 198 -2.95 -12.59 10.13
CA ILE A 198 -3.37 -12.85 8.74
C ILE A 198 -2.20 -13.37 7.92
N MET A 199 -1.01 -12.76 8.03
CA MET A 199 0.19 -13.28 7.36
C MET A 199 0.49 -14.72 7.77
N GLY A 200 0.46 -15.04 9.07
CA GLY A 200 0.72 -16.39 9.57
C GLY A 200 -0.28 -17.41 9.03
N MET A 201 -1.57 -17.09 9.10
CA MET A 201 -2.66 -17.97 8.65
C MET A 201 -2.63 -18.19 7.13
N ASN A 202 -2.53 -17.10 6.37
CA ASN A 202 -2.55 -17.15 4.90
C ASN A 202 -1.26 -17.76 4.31
N SER A 203 -0.20 -17.89 5.11
CA SER A 203 0.98 -18.67 4.74
C SER A 203 0.74 -20.18 4.82
N GLY A 204 -0.22 -20.65 5.62
CA GLY A 204 -0.61 -22.06 5.76
C GLY A 204 0.33 -22.95 6.59
N SER A 205 1.59 -22.55 6.82
CA SER A 205 2.51 -23.24 7.75
C SER A 205 3.67 -22.35 8.19
N LEU A 206 4.32 -22.69 9.30
CA LEU A 206 5.54 -22.03 9.78
C LEU A 206 6.63 -21.98 8.70
N THR A 207 6.82 -23.07 7.96
CA THR A 207 7.81 -23.13 6.88
C THR A 207 7.53 -22.06 5.82
N MET A 208 6.28 -21.88 5.43
CA MET A 208 5.90 -20.85 4.45
C MET A 208 6.02 -19.44 4.99
N VAL A 209 5.77 -19.24 6.28
CA VAL A 209 6.05 -17.95 6.96
C VAL A 209 7.54 -17.61 6.86
N LEU A 210 8.43 -18.56 7.15
CA LEU A 210 9.89 -18.37 7.06
C LEU A 210 10.35 -18.11 5.63
N VAL A 211 9.85 -18.90 4.68
CA VAL A 211 10.11 -18.75 3.25
C VAL A 211 9.71 -17.35 2.74
N THR A 212 8.67 -16.75 3.31
CA THR A 212 8.26 -15.39 2.97
C THR A 212 9.14 -14.33 3.63
N TRP A 213 9.36 -14.43 4.94
CA TRP A 213 10.05 -13.38 5.69
C TRP A 213 11.53 -13.28 5.38
N ILE A 214 12.24 -14.39 5.17
CA ILE A 214 13.69 -14.37 4.92
C ILE A 214 14.07 -13.45 3.74
N PRO A 215 13.52 -13.61 2.52
CA PRO A 215 13.85 -12.73 1.39
C PRO A 215 13.34 -11.30 1.58
N ILE A 216 12.16 -11.12 2.20
CA ILE A 216 11.60 -9.79 2.47
C ILE A 216 12.48 -9.02 3.44
N LEU A 217 12.90 -9.63 4.54
CA LEU A 217 13.79 -9.03 5.53
C LEU A 217 15.16 -8.74 4.95
N LEU A 218 15.69 -9.62 4.07
CA LEU A 218 16.94 -9.33 3.36
C LEU A 218 16.80 -8.08 2.48
N GLY A 219 15.74 -7.98 1.68
CA GLY A 219 15.48 -6.81 0.84
C GLY A 219 15.30 -5.53 1.67
N LEU A 220 14.55 -5.61 2.78
CA LEU A 220 14.34 -4.49 3.68
C LEU A 220 15.65 -4.04 4.36
N TRP A 221 16.43 -5.00 4.83
CA TRP A 221 17.73 -4.76 5.46
C TRP A 221 18.74 -4.14 4.48
N LEU A 222 18.80 -4.63 3.24
CA LEU A 222 19.68 -4.05 2.20
C LEU A 222 19.30 -2.60 1.90
N GLY A 223 18.01 -2.30 1.73
CA GLY A 223 17.55 -0.93 1.49
C GLY A 223 17.84 -0.01 2.67
N TYR A 224 17.54 -0.45 3.89
CA TYR A 224 17.86 0.27 5.11
C TYR A 224 19.37 0.52 5.26
N ARG A 225 20.22 -0.49 5.02
CA ARG A 225 21.67 -0.38 5.21
C ARG A 225 22.36 0.52 4.19
N TYR A 226 21.92 0.50 2.93
CA TYR A 226 22.66 1.11 1.82
C TYR A 226 21.99 2.35 1.20
N LEU A 227 20.67 2.51 1.34
CA LEU A 227 19.94 3.63 0.73
C LEU A 227 19.59 4.71 1.74
N VAL A 228 19.01 4.33 2.88
CA VAL A 228 18.52 5.26 3.93
C VAL A 228 19.60 6.22 4.45
N PRO A 229 20.86 5.81 4.74
CA PRO A 229 21.87 6.74 5.26
C PRO A 229 22.20 7.90 4.31
N LYS A 230 21.93 7.72 3.01
CA LYS A 230 22.16 8.74 1.99
C LYS A 230 20.97 9.68 1.81
N TRP A 231 19.79 9.36 2.34
CA TRP A 231 18.59 10.21 2.22
C TRP A 231 18.82 11.58 2.88
N TYR A 232 19.48 11.60 4.04
CA TYR A 232 19.87 12.82 4.74
C TYR A 232 20.79 13.76 3.94
N GLN A 233 21.51 13.22 2.95
CA GLN A 233 22.42 13.99 2.10
C GLN A 233 21.69 14.60 0.90
N MET A 234 20.45 14.18 0.62
CA MET A 234 19.67 14.71 -0.48
C MET A 234 19.23 16.15 -0.20
N GLU A 235 19.40 17.02 -1.20
CA GLU A 235 18.92 18.40 -1.16
C GLU A 235 17.38 18.46 -1.11
N GLU A 236 16.72 17.66 -1.95
CA GLU A 236 15.26 17.59 -2.06
C GLU A 236 14.71 16.21 -1.64
N PRO A 237 14.57 15.94 -0.33
CA PRO A 237 14.08 14.66 0.16
C PRO A 237 12.65 14.34 -0.32
N LEU A 238 11.85 15.36 -0.64
CA LEU A 238 10.48 15.19 -1.11
C LEU A 238 10.39 14.33 -2.38
N GLN A 239 11.43 14.33 -3.22
CA GLN A 239 11.50 13.50 -4.41
C GLN A 239 11.44 12.00 -4.09
N LEU A 240 11.74 11.58 -2.86
CA LEU A 240 11.61 10.20 -2.41
C LEU A 240 10.16 9.68 -2.47
N LEU A 241 9.14 10.54 -2.36
CA LEU A 241 7.71 10.17 -2.38
C LEU A 241 6.92 10.88 -3.47
N VAL A 242 7.29 12.11 -3.83
CA VAL A 242 6.57 12.91 -4.82
C VAL A 242 7.24 12.74 -6.18
N LEU A 243 6.44 12.32 -7.16
CA LEU A 243 6.87 12.22 -8.54
C LEU A 243 6.78 13.58 -9.22
N GLU A 244 7.85 13.97 -9.91
CA GLU A 244 7.80 15.08 -10.85
C GLU A 244 6.80 14.80 -11.99
N ARG A 245 6.45 15.85 -12.75
CA ARG A 245 5.48 15.79 -13.85
C ARG A 245 5.67 14.57 -14.78
N LYS A 246 6.90 14.27 -15.19
CA LYS A 246 7.18 13.11 -16.07
C LYS A 246 6.87 11.79 -15.37
N GLY A 247 7.36 11.61 -14.15
CA GLY A 247 7.08 10.42 -13.34
C GLY A 247 5.59 10.25 -13.07
N PHE A 248 4.90 11.35 -12.75
CA PHE A 248 3.46 11.35 -12.48
C PHE A 248 2.65 10.93 -13.71
N ILE A 249 2.99 11.44 -14.90
CA ILE A 249 2.36 11.03 -16.17
C ILE A 249 2.58 9.53 -16.43
N ILE A 250 3.81 9.05 -16.25
CA ILE A 250 4.14 7.62 -16.44
C ILE A 250 3.32 6.74 -15.48
N ALA A 251 3.29 7.09 -14.18
CA ALA A 251 2.51 6.36 -13.19
C ALA A 251 1.01 6.37 -13.53
N THR A 252 0.48 7.52 -13.97
CA THR A 252 -0.92 7.64 -14.39
C THR A 252 -1.23 6.74 -15.58
N ALA A 253 -0.41 6.79 -16.63
CA ALA A 253 -0.59 5.97 -17.82
C ALA A 253 -0.48 4.47 -17.50
N TYR A 254 0.46 4.11 -16.63
CA TYR A 254 0.61 2.73 -16.14
C TYR A 254 -0.64 2.27 -15.39
N LEU A 255 -1.14 3.05 -14.43
CA LEU A 255 -2.34 2.70 -13.66
C LEU A 255 -3.58 2.59 -14.54
N ILE A 256 -3.78 3.51 -15.49
CA ILE A 256 -4.89 3.41 -16.46
C ILE A 256 -4.77 2.12 -17.27
N THR A 257 -3.58 1.83 -17.79
CA THR A 257 -3.33 0.61 -18.57
C THR A 257 -3.62 -0.63 -17.74
N LEU A 258 -3.16 -0.67 -16.50
CA LEU A 258 -3.38 -1.79 -15.59
C LEU A 258 -4.87 -1.96 -15.28
N TYR A 259 -5.59 -0.89 -14.91
CA TYR A 259 -7.00 -0.94 -14.59
C TYR A 259 -7.83 -1.42 -15.77
N VAL A 260 -7.61 -0.85 -16.96
CA VAL A 260 -8.32 -1.26 -18.18
C VAL A 260 -8.00 -2.72 -18.51
N SER A 261 -6.72 -3.10 -18.50
CA SER A 261 -6.32 -4.47 -18.82
C SER A 261 -6.92 -5.46 -17.82
N PHE A 262 -6.83 -5.21 -16.53
CA PHE A 262 -7.24 -6.18 -15.51
C PHE A 262 -8.75 -6.24 -15.39
N TYR A 263 -9.45 -5.14 -15.68
CA TYR A 263 -10.89 -5.16 -15.82
C TYR A 263 -11.34 -6.22 -16.84
N PHE A 264 -10.69 -6.32 -18.00
CA PHE A 264 -11.05 -7.26 -19.06
C PHE A 264 -10.36 -8.63 -18.97
N PHE A 265 -9.16 -8.73 -18.40
CA PHE A 265 -8.36 -9.97 -18.46
C PHE A 265 -8.33 -10.76 -17.15
N ILE A 266 -8.56 -10.12 -15.99
CA ILE A 266 -8.71 -10.83 -14.71
C ILE A 266 -10.19 -11.01 -14.45
N ILE A 267 -10.77 -12.11 -14.91
CA ILE A 267 -12.21 -12.37 -14.78
C ILE A 267 -12.46 -13.45 -13.73
N PRO A 268 -13.30 -13.19 -12.71
CA PRO A 268 -13.85 -14.22 -11.84
C PRO A 268 -14.80 -15.10 -12.64
N TYR A 269 -14.79 -16.41 -12.39
CA TYR A 269 -15.63 -17.37 -13.12
C TYR A 269 -16.69 -17.96 -12.21
N HIS A 270 -17.96 -17.90 -12.60
CA HIS A 270 -19.01 -18.63 -11.88
C HIS A 270 -19.03 -20.09 -12.34
N GLN A 271 -18.95 -21.03 -11.41
CA GLN A 271 -19.23 -22.44 -11.70
C GLN A 271 -20.74 -22.61 -11.86
N THR A 272 -21.22 -22.71 -13.10
CA THR A 272 -22.62 -23.08 -13.31
C THR A 272 -22.79 -24.57 -13.02
N ALA A 273 -23.82 -24.91 -12.25
CA ALA A 273 -24.22 -26.31 -12.09
C ALA A 273 -24.79 -26.80 -13.42
N GLU A 274 -24.06 -27.65 -14.15
CA GLU A 274 -24.63 -28.39 -15.28
C GLU A 274 -24.41 -29.91 -15.15
N PRO A 275 -24.96 -30.74 -16.07
CA PRO A 275 -25.83 -31.91 -15.86
C PRO A 275 -25.02 -33.14 -15.36
N PRO A 276 -25.58 -34.37 -15.26
CA PRO A 276 -25.03 -35.49 -14.45
C PRO A 276 -23.56 -35.93 -14.66
N ASP A 277 -22.80 -35.34 -15.59
CA ASP A 277 -21.50 -35.83 -16.06
C ASP A 277 -20.31 -34.96 -15.64
N GLY A 278 -20.47 -34.03 -14.68
CA GLY A 278 -19.36 -33.52 -13.86
C GLY A 278 -18.37 -32.55 -14.53
N MET A 279 -18.71 -31.95 -15.68
CA MET A 279 -18.04 -30.77 -16.21
C MET A 279 -19.00 -29.58 -16.16
N GLY A 280 -18.92 -28.78 -15.09
CA GLY A 280 -19.63 -27.50 -15.04
C GLY A 280 -19.13 -26.55 -16.14
N LEU A 281 -19.99 -25.67 -16.62
CA LEU A 281 -19.58 -24.59 -17.53
C LEU A 281 -19.19 -23.36 -16.71
N ASP A 282 -18.04 -22.77 -17.01
CA ASP A 282 -17.55 -21.56 -16.34
C ASP A 282 -18.04 -20.31 -17.09
N GLU A 283 -18.82 -19.45 -16.42
CA GLU A 283 -19.25 -18.16 -16.98
C GLU A 283 -18.41 -16.99 -16.45
N ALA A 284 -17.94 -16.14 -17.37
CA ALA A 284 -17.17 -14.93 -17.05
C ALA A 284 -18.03 -13.87 -16.34
N LEU A 285 -17.66 -13.49 -15.11
CA LEU A 285 -18.40 -12.51 -14.32
C LEU A 285 -17.88 -11.08 -14.53
N PHE A 286 -18.75 -10.22 -15.06
CA PHE A 286 -18.56 -8.77 -15.09
C PHE A 286 -19.50 -8.09 -14.09
N PRO A 287 -19.11 -6.93 -13.51
CA PRO A 287 -20.00 -6.19 -12.64
C PRO A 287 -21.24 -5.72 -13.40
N GLY A 288 -22.42 -5.93 -12.81
CA GLY A 288 -23.66 -5.34 -13.26
C GLY A 288 -23.69 -3.81 -13.11
N ILE A 289 -24.67 -3.18 -13.76
CA ILE A 289 -24.79 -1.72 -13.80
C ILE A 289 -24.89 -1.08 -12.41
N HIS A 290 -25.57 -1.73 -11.46
CA HIS A 290 -25.70 -1.24 -10.09
C HIS A 290 -24.35 -1.24 -9.36
N GLN A 291 -23.52 -2.27 -9.57
CA GLN A 291 -22.18 -2.34 -8.99
C GLN A 291 -21.33 -1.18 -9.48
N LEU A 292 -21.34 -0.93 -10.79
CA LEU A 292 -20.62 0.18 -11.42
C LEU A 292 -21.07 1.54 -10.88
N ILE A 293 -22.39 1.77 -10.79
CA ILE A 293 -22.94 3.03 -10.28
C ILE A 293 -22.50 3.25 -8.84
N ILE A 294 -22.64 2.26 -7.97
CA ILE A 294 -22.25 2.37 -6.56
C ILE A 294 -20.73 2.59 -6.42
N THR A 295 -19.90 1.90 -7.20
CA THR A 295 -18.44 2.15 -7.24
C THR A 295 -18.16 3.60 -7.60
N ILE A 296 -18.78 4.13 -8.67
CA ILE A 296 -18.60 5.51 -9.11
C ILE A 296 -19.06 6.50 -8.02
N LEU A 297 -20.21 6.25 -7.39
CA LEU A 297 -20.70 7.07 -6.28
C LEU A 297 -19.75 7.03 -5.07
N ALA A 298 -19.11 5.90 -4.78
CA ALA A 298 -18.10 5.80 -3.73
C ALA A 298 -16.85 6.64 -4.06
N TYR A 299 -16.36 6.59 -5.30
CA TYR A 299 -15.29 7.48 -5.76
C TYR A 299 -15.68 8.95 -5.59
N LEU A 300 -16.86 9.35 -6.08
CA LEU A 300 -17.35 10.72 -5.97
C LEU A 300 -17.52 11.18 -4.52
N LEU A 301 -18.03 10.31 -3.64
CA LEU A 301 -18.17 10.60 -2.22
C LEU A 301 -16.81 10.84 -1.58
N ILE A 302 -15.85 9.93 -1.74
CA ILE A 302 -14.53 10.04 -1.11
C ILE A 302 -13.77 11.24 -1.67
N SER A 303 -13.78 11.44 -2.99
CA SER A 303 -13.18 12.61 -3.63
C SER A 303 -13.84 13.93 -3.19
N GLY A 304 -15.17 13.94 -3.02
CA GLY A 304 -15.91 15.07 -2.48
C GLY A 304 -15.49 15.36 -1.04
N LEU A 305 -15.40 14.34 -0.19
CA LEU A 305 -14.91 14.48 1.19
C LEU A 305 -13.47 15.02 1.22
N LEU A 306 -12.58 14.54 0.34
CA LEU A 306 -11.22 15.07 0.17
C LEU A 306 -11.22 16.54 -0.23
N TYR A 307 -12.06 16.93 -1.19
CA TYR A 307 -12.13 18.30 -1.68
C TYR A 307 -12.67 19.28 -0.64
N TYR A 308 -13.78 18.94 0.02
CA TYR A 308 -14.44 19.82 0.98
C TYR A 308 -13.82 19.79 2.37
N ARG A 309 -13.16 18.70 2.76
CA ARG A 309 -12.69 18.48 4.14
C ARG A 309 -11.22 18.13 4.28
N GLY A 310 -10.53 17.87 3.17
CA GLY A 310 -9.10 17.70 3.21
C GLY A 310 -8.42 19.01 3.61
N GLY A 311 -7.19 18.93 4.08
CA GLY A 311 -6.45 20.12 4.48
C GLY A 311 -4.97 19.83 4.57
N ILE A 312 -4.21 20.90 4.79
CA ILE A 312 -2.80 20.79 5.14
C ILE A 312 -2.72 20.32 6.59
N ALA A 313 -1.77 19.46 6.86
CA ALA A 313 -1.56 18.92 8.18
C ALA A 313 -1.06 19.97 9.19
N PRO A 314 -1.37 19.83 10.49
CA PRO A 314 -0.78 20.65 11.55
C PRO A 314 0.66 20.21 11.86
N GLU A 315 1.50 21.14 12.34
CA GLU A 315 2.91 20.88 12.61
C GLU A 315 3.11 19.61 13.47
N PRO A 316 4.05 18.73 13.09
CA PRO A 316 4.21 17.45 13.76
C PRO A 316 4.84 17.65 15.14
N ASN A 317 4.27 17.02 16.16
CA ASN A 317 4.97 16.76 17.40
C ASN A 317 5.98 15.62 17.14
N LEU A 318 7.27 15.93 17.01
CA LEU A 318 8.31 14.96 16.67
C LEU A 318 8.96 14.41 17.94
N ASP A 319 8.94 13.09 18.10
CA ASP A 319 9.85 12.44 19.05
C ASP A 319 11.23 12.31 18.40
N SER A 320 12.25 11.87 19.16
CA SER A 320 13.55 11.59 18.54
C SER A 320 13.42 10.44 17.54
N VAL A 321 14.05 10.60 16.37
CA VAL A 321 14.03 9.61 15.27
C VAL A 321 14.37 8.20 15.76
N MET A 322 15.32 8.10 16.71
CA MET A 322 15.74 6.84 17.31
C MET A 322 14.63 6.11 18.08
N VAL A 323 13.76 6.85 18.78
CA VAL A 323 12.65 6.25 19.56
C VAL A 323 11.62 5.67 18.61
N GLU A 324 11.23 6.44 17.58
CA GLU A 324 10.25 5.98 16.61
C GLU A 324 10.78 4.77 15.81
N GLU A 325 12.03 4.83 15.36
CA GLU A 325 12.69 3.71 14.69
C GLU A 325 12.66 2.43 15.54
N GLY A 326 13.01 2.54 16.83
CA GLY A 326 12.92 1.43 17.78
C GLY A 326 11.51 0.86 17.90
N ASN A 327 10.48 1.72 17.99
CA ASN A 327 9.09 1.29 18.06
C ASN A 327 8.65 0.55 16.80
N MET A 328 9.01 1.03 15.61
CA MET A 328 8.66 0.36 14.34
C MET A 328 9.35 -0.98 14.17
N LEU A 329 10.64 -1.06 14.51
CA LEU A 329 11.36 -2.33 14.51
C LEU A 329 10.74 -3.32 15.51
N GLY A 330 10.35 -2.84 16.69
CA GLY A 330 9.62 -3.64 17.69
C GLY A 330 8.26 -4.13 17.18
N MET A 331 7.51 -3.28 16.48
CA MET A 331 6.24 -3.66 15.83
C MET A 331 6.46 -4.71 14.75
N LEU A 332 7.43 -4.51 13.86
CA LEU A 332 7.77 -5.48 12.81
C LEU A 332 8.19 -6.82 13.41
N GLN A 333 9.05 -6.81 14.43
CA GLN A 333 9.42 -8.02 15.17
C GLN A 333 8.20 -8.72 15.75
N THR A 334 7.28 -7.98 16.37
CA THR A 334 6.05 -8.53 16.94
C THR A 334 5.16 -9.14 15.86
N ILE A 335 5.00 -8.47 14.71
CA ILE A 335 4.26 -9.01 13.55
C ILE A 335 4.89 -10.32 13.06
N ILE A 336 6.22 -10.39 12.96
CA ILE A 336 6.95 -11.59 12.52
C ILE A 336 6.72 -12.73 13.51
N VAL A 337 6.95 -12.50 14.81
CA VAL A 337 6.77 -13.51 15.85
C VAL A 337 5.33 -14.01 15.87
N LEU A 338 4.36 -13.10 15.81
CA LEU A 338 2.95 -13.46 15.75
C LEU A 338 2.61 -14.28 14.50
N SER A 339 3.18 -13.92 13.34
CA SER A 339 2.98 -14.70 12.11
C SER A 339 3.59 -16.10 12.20
N MET A 340 4.72 -16.28 12.87
CA MET A 340 5.31 -17.60 13.11
C MET A 340 4.42 -18.44 14.02
N ILE A 341 3.87 -17.85 15.09
CA ILE A 341 2.91 -18.51 15.99
C ILE A 341 1.67 -18.94 15.20
N MET A 342 1.08 -18.02 14.45
CA MET A 342 -0.17 -18.26 13.72
C MET A 342 -0.01 -19.19 12.51
N GLY A 343 1.18 -19.22 11.90
CA GLY A 343 1.53 -20.23 10.89
C GLY A 343 1.83 -21.60 11.49
N SER A 344 2.11 -21.70 12.80
CA SER A 344 2.33 -22.97 13.49
C SER A 344 1.03 -23.56 14.05
N ILE A 345 0.18 -22.70 14.61
CA ILE A 345 -1.06 -23.06 15.28
C ILE A 345 -2.16 -22.09 14.82
N ALA A 346 -3.17 -22.61 14.13
CA ALA A 346 -4.35 -21.84 13.78
C ALA A 346 -5.22 -21.62 15.03
N ILE A 347 -5.08 -20.47 15.68
CA ILE A 347 -5.86 -20.11 16.87
C ILE A 347 -7.21 -19.54 16.42
N VAL A 348 -8.21 -20.41 16.23
CA VAL A 348 -9.56 -20.08 15.71
C VAL A 348 -10.18 -18.80 16.31
N PRO A 349 -10.17 -18.56 17.65
CA PRO A 349 -10.70 -17.34 18.22
C PRO A 349 -10.01 -16.06 17.70
N LEU A 350 -8.69 -16.12 17.48
CA LEU A 350 -7.92 -14.99 16.97
C LEU A 350 -8.23 -14.70 15.49
N ILE A 351 -8.58 -15.74 14.73
CA ILE A 351 -9.05 -15.64 13.35
C ILE A 351 -10.35 -14.85 13.31
N ILE A 352 -11.32 -15.24 14.15
CA ILE A 352 -12.62 -14.60 14.23
C ILE A 352 -12.47 -13.13 14.64
N VAL A 353 -11.67 -12.85 15.67
CA VAL A 353 -11.41 -11.46 16.11
C VAL A 353 -10.74 -10.64 15.01
N SER A 354 -9.78 -11.20 14.28
CA SER A 354 -9.09 -10.48 13.20
C SER A 354 -10.04 -10.17 12.04
N PHE A 355 -10.80 -11.15 11.56
CA PHE A 355 -11.67 -10.98 10.38
C PHE A 355 -12.97 -10.25 10.66
N VAL A 356 -13.59 -10.44 11.84
CA VAL A 356 -14.87 -9.78 12.18
C VAL A 356 -14.68 -8.32 12.57
N LEU A 357 -13.55 -7.98 13.22
CA LEU A 357 -13.31 -6.60 13.63
C LEU A 357 -12.80 -5.71 12.48
N ILE A 358 -12.17 -6.26 11.44
CA ILE A 358 -11.64 -5.46 10.31
C ILE A 358 -12.74 -4.60 9.67
N PRO A 359 -13.89 -5.15 9.26
CA PRO A 359 -14.99 -4.39 8.67
C PRO A 359 -15.58 -3.36 9.63
N VAL A 360 -15.74 -3.73 10.90
CA VAL A 360 -16.28 -2.85 11.94
C VAL A 360 -15.35 -1.65 12.14
N ILE A 361 -14.06 -1.90 12.31
CA ILE A 361 -13.06 -0.85 12.50
C ILE A 361 -12.90 -0.04 11.21
N GLY A 362 -12.92 -0.67 10.03
CA GLY A 362 -12.92 0.03 8.75
C GLY A 362 -14.08 1.01 8.63
N GLY A 363 -15.30 0.57 8.93
CA GLY A 363 -16.48 1.44 8.97
C GLY A 363 -16.33 2.59 9.98
N LEU A 364 -15.85 2.30 11.20
CA LEU A 364 -15.63 3.32 12.23
C LEU A 364 -14.55 4.34 11.84
N LEU A 365 -13.46 3.89 11.21
CA LEU A 365 -12.41 4.77 10.69
C LEU A 365 -12.93 5.65 9.57
N PHE A 366 -13.71 5.09 8.65
CA PHE A 366 -14.33 5.86 7.57
C PHE A 366 -15.32 6.88 8.10
N LEU A 367 -16.11 6.55 9.14
CA LEU A 367 -16.97 7.52 9.80
C LEU A 367 -16.14 8.61 10.51
N ARG A 368 -15.10 8.23 11.27
CA ARG A 368 -14.24 9.17 12.02
C ARG A 368 -13.54 10.15 11.09
N HIS A 369 -12.86 9.65 10.06
CA HIS A 369 -12.07 10.46 9.14
C HIS A 369 -12.90 10.98 7.95
N GLY A 370 -14.00 10.36 7.59
CA GLY A 370 -14.90 10.86 6.54
C GLY A 370 -15.87 11.90 7.06
N PHE A 371 -16.58 11.61 8.15
CA PHE A 371 -17.79 12.35 8.55
C PHE A 371 -17.67 13.14 9.85
N TYR A 372 -17.06 12.59 10.90
CA TYR A 372 -17.06 13.25 12.20
C TYR A 372 -16.15 14.48 12.26
N TRP A 373 -16.61 15.45 13.08
CA TRP A 373 -15.97 16.70 13.45
C TRP A 373 -15.60 16.58 14.93
N LYS A 374 -14.30 16.52 15.23
CA LYS A 374 -13.65 17.02 16.45
C LYS A 374 -12.18 16.64 16.44
#